data_AF-A0A381XE54-F1
#
_entry.id   AF-A0A381XE54-F1
#
_cell.length_a   1.000
_cell.length_b   1.000
_cell.length_c   1.000
_cell.angle_alpha   90.00
_cell.angle_beta   90.00
_cell.angle_gamma   90.00
#
_symmetry.space_group_name_H-M   'P 1'
#
loop_
_entity.id
_entity.type
_entity.pdbx_description
1 polymer ?
#
loop_
_entity_poly.entity_id
_entity_poly.type
_entity_poly.pdbx_seq_one_letter_code
_entity_poly.pdbx_strand_id
1 'polypeptide(L)' 'EIPGMGEKRVKKLLRKYKDIQRISGLKPEEIQKDMSFSSAIAKEIIKTARKTIS' A
#
# COMPACT_ATOMS: atom_id res chain seq x y z
N GLU A 1 -10.39 0.26 4.46
CA GLU A 1 -9.74 -1.03 4.10
C GLU A 1 -9.29 -0.97 2.64
N ILE A 2 -8.20 -1.63 2.25
CA ILE A 2 -7.71 -1.63 0.86
C ILE A 2 -8.33 -2.86 0.16
N PRO A 3 -9.44 -2.71 -0.61
CA PRO A 3 -10.07 -3.83 -1.29
C PRO A 3 -9.12 -4.49 -2.29
N GLY A 4 -9.13 -5.82 -2.36
CA GLY A 4 -8.25 -6.63 -3.21
C GLY A 4 -6.89 -6.97 -2.59
N MET A 5 -6.57 -6.42 -1.43
CA MET A 5 -5.34 -6.73 -0.72
C MET A 5 -5.63 -7.48 0.57
N GLY A 6 -5.16 -8.73 0.66
CA GLY A 6 -5.41 -9.57 1.83
C GLY A 6 -5.10 -8.83 3.14
N GLU A 7 -6.03 -8.87 4.09
CA GLU A 7 -6.04 -8.02 5.30
C GLU A 7 -4.72 -7.99 6.06
N LYS A 8 -3.98 -9.12 6.08
CA LYS A 8 -2.65 -9.22 6.70
C LYS A 8 -1.64 -8.24 6.09
N ARG A 9 -1.65 -8.04 4.77
CA ARG A 9 -0.77 -7.10 4.06
C ARG A 9 -1.15 -5.66 4.35
N VAL A 10 -2.45 -5.37 4.34
CA VAL A 10 -3.00 -4.05 4.63
C VAL A 10 -2.69 -3.63 6.06
N LYS A 11 -2.88 -4.53 7.04
CA LYS A 11 -2.48 -4.29 8.43
C LYS A 11 -0.98 -4.06 8.59
N LYS A 12 -0.13 -4.81 7.88
CA LYS A 12 1.32 -4.58 7.88
C LYS A 12 1.65 -3.19 7.33
N LEU A 13 1.01 -2.78 6.23
CA LEU A 13 1.22 -1.48 5.62
C LEU A 13 0.77 -0.33 6.52
N LEU A 14 -0.44 -0.44 7.07
CA LEU A 14 -0.99 0.54 8.01
C LEU A 14 -0.16 0.62 9.28
N ARG A 15 0.39 -0.50 9.78
CA ARG A 15 1.34 -0.46 10.91
C ARG A 15 2.62 0.30 10.59
N LYS A 16 3.16 0.17 9.38
CA LYS A 16 4.45 0.75 9.00
C LYS A 16 4.33 2.21 8.59
N TYR A 17 3.39 2.52 7.71
CA TYR A 17 3.21 3.86 7.16
C TYR A 17 2.21 4.72 7.94
N LYS A 18 1.57 4.15 8.97
CA LYS A 18 0.54 4.74 9.86
C LYS A 18 -0.75 5.17 9.16
N ASP A 19 -0.69 5.57 7.89
CA ASP A 19 -1.81 6.19 7.19
C ASP A 19 -1.87 5.81 5.70
N ILE A 20 -3.08 5.63 5.20
CA ILE A 20 -3.38 5.37 3.79
C ILE A 20 -3.03 6.57 2.90
N GLN A 21 -3.14 7.81 3.41
CA GLN A 21 -2.68 9.00 2.69
C GLN A 21 -1.18 8.97 2.41
N ARG A 22 -0.39 8.47 3.36
CA ARG A 22 1.05 8.32 3.17
C ARG A 22 1.32 7.28 2.10
N ILE A 23 0.59 6.17 2.14
CA ILE A 23 0.70 5.06 1.20
C ILE A 23 0.36 5.49 -0.23
N SER A 24 -0.64 6.35 -0.43
CA SER A 24 -1.05 6.82 -1.76
C SER A 24 -0.03 7.76 -2.43
N GLY A 25 0.77 8.45 -1.62
CA GLY A 25 1.86 9.33 -2.03
C GLY A 25 3.21 8.63 -2.21
N LEU A 26 3.34 7.37 -1.77
CA LEU A 26 4.59 6.60 -1.92
C LEU A 26 4.79 6.14 -3.35
N LYS A 27 6.06 5.88 -3.69
CA LYS A 27 6.45 5.21 -4.92
C LYS A 27 6.33 3.69 -4.75
N PRO A 28 6.00 2.95 -5.82
CA PRO A 28 5.95 1.49 -5.77
C PRO A 28 7.29 0.91 -5.28
N GLU A 29 8.40 1.49 -5.73
CA GLU A 29 9.77 1.06 -5.39
C GLU A 29 10.07 1.12 -3.89
N GLU A 30 9.57 2.14 -3.19
CA GLU A 30 9.71 2.28 -1.73
C GLU A 30 9.00 1.11 -1.04
N ILE A 31 7.75 0.83 -1.44
CA ILE A 31 6.95 -0.26 -0.90
C ILE A 31 7.58 -1.62 -1.24
N GLN A 32 8.15 -1.76 -2.43
CA GLN A 32 8.86 -2.98 -2.82
C GLN A 32 10.07 -3.23 -1.93
N LYS A 33 10.89 -2.21 -1.66
CA LYS A 33 12.05 -2.33 -0.76
C LYS A 33 11.63 -2.58 0.69
N ASP A 34 10.63 -1.86 1.18
CA ASP A 34 10.21 -1.91 2.58
C ASP A 34 9.43 -3.17 2.97
N MET A 35 8.72 -3.78 2.00
CA MET A 35 7.82 -4.91 2.24
C MET A 35 8.20 -6.17 1.45
N SER A 36 9.23 -6.11 0.61
CA SER A 36 9.58 -7.17 -0.35
C SER A 36 8.37 -7.61 -1.20
N PHE A 37 7.53 -6.65 -1.58
CA PHE A 37 6.42 -6.91 -2.48
C PHE A 37 6.85 -6.83 -3.94
N SER A 38 6.17 -7.58 -4.80
CA SER A 38 6.32 -7.47 -6.25
C SER A 38 5.81 -6.11 -6.74
N SER A 39 6.36 -5.59 -7.85
CA SER A 39 5.97 -4.28 -8.41
C SER A 39 4.47 -4.19 -8.68
N ALA A 40 3.84 -5.29 -9.11
CA ALA A 40 2.40 -5.36 -9.34
C ALA A 40 1.61 -5.06 -8.07
N ILE A 41 1.99 -5.69 -6.96
CA ILE A 41 1.36 -5.52 -5.64
C ILE A 41 1.58 -4.08 -5.15
N ALA A 42 2.81 -3.56 -5.27
CA ALA A 42 3.12 -2.19 -4.85
C ALA A 42 2.31 -1.15 -5.64
N LYS A 43 2.13 -1.35 -6.95
CA LYS A 43 1.26 -0.49 -7.78
C LYS A 43 -0.21 -0.61 -7.38
N GLU A 44 -0.71 -1.81 -7.13
CA GLU A 44 -2.08 -2.01 -6.65
C GLU A 44 -2.32 -1.34 -5.30
N ILE A 45 -1.38 -1.44 -4.36
CA ILE A 45 -1.44 -0.76 -3.06
C ILE A 45 -1.70 0.72 -3.24
N ILE A 46 -0.84 1.37 -4.03
CA ILE A 46 -0.89 2.82 -4.21
C ILE A 46 -2.17 3.20 -4.94
N LYS A 47 -2.56 2.43 -5.96
CA LYS A 47 -3.79 2.64 -6.71
C LYS A 47 -5.02 2.56 -5.81
N THR A 48 -5.11 1.53 -4.98
CA THR A 48 -6.24 1.36 -4.07
C THR A 48 -6.20 2.38 -2.94
N ALA A 49 -5.04 2.69 -2.38
CA ALA A 49 -4.88 3.75 -1.39
C ALA A 49 -5.35 5.11 -1.95
N ARG A 50 -4.95 5.48 -3.18
CA ARG A 50 -5.47 6.68 -3.87
C ARG A 50 -6.98 6.64 -4.03
N LYS A 51 -7.53 5.50 -4.42
CA LYS A 51 -8.98 5.33 -4.59
C LYS A 51 -9.76 5.45 -3.26
N THR A 52 -9.15 5.05 -2.14
CA THR A 52 -9.77 5.13 -0.81
C THR A 52 -9.80 6.55 -0.24
N ILE A 53 -8.87 7.43 -0.65
CA ILE A 53 -8.82 8.83 -0.20
C ILE A 53 -9.66 9.74 -1.11
N SER A 54 -10.00 9.23 -2.31
CA SER A 54 -10.76 9.98 -3.32
C SER A 54 -12.25 9.99 -3.07
#